data_AF-X1PYZ9-F1
#
_entry.id   AF-X1PYZ9-F1
#
_cell.length_a   1.000
_cell.length_b   1.000
_cell.length_c   1.000
_cell.angle_alpha   90.00
_cell.angle_beta   90.00
_cell.angle_gamma   90.00
#
_symmetry.space_group_name_H-M   'P 1'
#
loop_
_entity.id
_entity.type
_entity.pdbx_description
1 polymer ?
#
loop_
_entity_poly.entity_id
_entity_poly.type
_entity_poly.pdbx_seq_one_letter_code
_entity_poly.pdbx_strand_id
1 'polypeptide(L)'
;MLNLTRKLADFTFNTAYQDIPAEVVWQIKRLLLDSIGCAIAGLSTEKGKISLEFSKRLGGNTESTIIGTPNKVPANLAAFANGELFNALDYEALTSPSG
;
A
#
# COMPACT_ATOMS: atom_id res chain seq x y z
N MET A 1 17.17 29.00 7.13
CA MET A 1 16.07 28.10 7.53
C MET A 1 15.81 27.15 6.37
N LEU A 2 15.88 25.83 6.55
CA LEU A 2 15.54 24.89 5.46
C LEU A 2 14.06 25.07 5.09
N ASN A 3 13.74 25.09 3.79
CA ASN A 3 12.33 25.10 3.37
C ASN A 3 11.66 23.77 3.76
N LEU A 4 10.33 23.77 3.84
CA LEU A 4 9.57 22.62 4.34
C LEU A 4 9.85 21.35 3.52
N THR A 5 9.90 21.47 2.19
CA THR A 5 10.20 20.35 1.29
C THR A 5 11.55 19.71 1.61
N ARG A 6 12.58 20.52 1.85
CA ARG A 6 13.92 20.03 2.20
C ARG A 6 13.93 19.36 3.57
N LYS A 7 13.23 19.90 4.56
CA LYS A 7 13.10 19.25 5.88
C LYS A 7 12.48 17.85 5.77
N LEU A 8 11.42 17.69 4.97
CA LEU A 8 10.77 16.39 4.77
C LEU A 8 11.68 15.41 4.02
N ALA A 9 12.38 15.88 2.97
CA ALA A 9 13.32 15.06 2.24
C ALA A 9 14.48 14.57 3.14
N ASP A 10 15.06 15.47 3.94
CA ASP A 10 16.14 15.15 4.87
C ASP A 10 15.67 14.17 5.97
N PHE A 11 14.46 14.35 6.49
CA PHE A 11 13.87 13.41 7.46
C PHE A 11 13.71 12.00 6.87
N THR A 12 13.07 11.88 5.70
CA THR A 12 12.85 10.57 5.05
C THR A 12 14.16 9.90 4.65
N PHE A 13 15.14 10.65 4.18
CA PHE A 13 16.44 10.10 3.74
C PHE A 13 17.29 9.61 4.91
N ASN A 14 17.30 10.34 6.04
CA ASN A 14 18.16 10.01 7.17
C ASN A 14 17.53 9.03 8.18
N THR A 15 16.21 8.78 8.11
CA THR A 15 15.53 7.85 9.01
C THR A 15 15.87 6.40 8.64
N ALA A 16 16.45 5.65 9.57
CA ALA A 16 16.68 4.23 9.44
C ALA A 16 15.71 3.42 10.31
N TYR A 17 15.62 2.10 10.07
CA TYR A 17 14.67 1.23 10.76
C TYR A 17 14.87 1.23 12.29
N GLN A 18 16.12 1.27 12.76
CA GLN A 18 16.43 1.32 14.20
C GLN A 18 15.99 2.62 14.89
N ASP A 19 15.72 3.68 14.14
CA ASP A 19 15.25 4.96 14.67
C ASP A 19 13.74 4.96 14.92
N ILE A 20 13.02 3.94 14.42
CA ILE A 20 11.57 3.83 14.55
C ILE A 20 11.22 3.28 15.94
N PRO A 21 10.40 3.98 16.75
CA PRO A 21 9.98 3.49 18.05
C PRO A 21 9.30 2.11 17.96
N ALA A 22 9.58 1.24 18.93
CA ALA A 22 9.11 -0.15 18.90
C ALA A 22 7.58 -0.26 18.85
N GLU A 23 6.88 0.66 19.52
CA GLU A 23 5.44 0.78 19.47
C GLU A 23 4.94 1.13 18.06
N VAL A 24 5.61 2.02 17.33
CA VAL A 24 5.25 2.38 15.96
C VAL A 24 5.42 1.17 15.03
N VAL A 25 6.52 0.44 15.16
CA VAL A 25 6.73 -0.82 14.42
C VAL A 25 5.61 -1.82 14.70
N TRP A 26 5.22 -1.96 15.97
CA TRP A 26 4.13 -2.87 16.36
C TRP A 26 2.77 -2.45 15.79
N GLN A 27 2.46 -1.15 15.76
CA GLN A 27 1.25 -0.62 15.13
C GLN A 27 1.23 -0.88 13.62
N ILE A 28 2.32 -0.53 12.92
CA ILE A 28 2.41 -0.65 11.46
C ILE A 28 2.26 -2.10 11.02
N LYS A 29 2.82 -3.07 11.76
CA LYS A 29 2.61 -4.49 11.47
C LYS A 29 1.13 -4.89 11.49
N ARG A 30 0.33 -4.33 12.41
CA ARG A 30 -1.12 -4.60 12.46
C ARG A 30 -1.86 -3.92 11.33
N LEU A 31 -1.51 -2.68 11.00
CA LEU A 31 -2.09 -1.95 9.87
C LEU A 31 -1.80 -2.67 8.54
N LEU A 32 -0.60 -3.22 8.37
CA LEU A 32 -0.25 -4.03 7.20
C LEU A 32 -1.08 -5.32 7.15
N LEU A 33 -1.26 -6.00 8.28
CA LEU A 33 -2.10 -7.22 8.34
C LEU A 33 -3.56 -6.92 7.98
N ASP A 34 -4.11 -5.83 8.52
CA ASP A 34 -5.46 -5.33 8.21
C ASP A 34 -5.62 -5.01 6.72
N SER A 35 -4.66 -4.27 6.15
CA SER A 35 -4.65 -3.92 4.73
C SER A 35 -4.60 -5.17 3.84
N ILE A 36 -3.79 -6.18 4.17
CA ILE A 36 -3.76 -7.45 3.43
C ILE A 36 -5.13 -8.15 3.51
N GLY A 37 -5.78 -8.15 4.67
CA GLY A 37 -7.14 -8.67 4.83
C GLY A 37 -8.15 -7.95 3.93
N CYS A 38 -8.12 -6.62 3.92
CA CYS A 38 -8.95 -5.79 3.05
C CYS A 38 -8.70 -6.08 1.57
N ALA A 39 -7.43 -6.23 1.16
CA ALA A 39 -7.11 -6.57 -0.23
C ALA A 39 -7.71 -7.91 -0.68
N ILE A 40 -7.59 -8.94 0.17
CA ILE A 40 -8.15 -10.26 -0.12
C ILE A 40 -9.67 -10.18 -0.25
N ALA A 41 -10.35 -9.49 0.66
CA ALA A 41 -11.80 -9.28 0.58
C ALA A 41 -12.18 -8.43 -0.64
N GLY A 42 -11.38 -7.44 -0.98
CA GLY A 42 -11.55 -6.53 -2.11
C GLY A 42 -11.56 -7.23 -3.47
N LEU A 43 -10.92 -8.39 -3.61
CA LEU A 43 -10.95 -9.22 -4.83
C LEU A 43 -12.38 -9.65 -5.24
N SER A 44 -13.31 -9.72 -4.28
CA SER A 44 -14.70 -10.10 -4.53
C SER A 44 -15.55 -8.95 -5.09
N THR A 45 -15.09 -7.70 -4.92
CA THR A 45 -15.80 -6.49 -5.35
C THR A 45 -15.66 -6.23 -6.85
N GLU A 46 -16.58 -5.46 -7.44
CA GLU A 46 -16.47 -5.03 -8.84
C GLU A 46 -15.25 -4.11 -9.05
N LYS A 47 -15.03 -3.15 -8.14
CA LYS A 47 -13.87 -2.24 -8.15
C LYS A 47 -12.55 -3.00 -8.19
N GLY A 48 -12.38 -3.98 -7.30
CA GLY A 48 -11.18 -4.83 -7.24
C GLY A 48 -10.97 -5.68 -8.48
N LYS A 49 -12.05 -6.19 -9.10
CA LYS A 49 -11.96 -6.92 -10.38
C LYS A 49 -11.53 -6.00 -11.53
N ILE A 50 -12.08 -4.78 -11.59
CA ILE A 50 -11.73 -3.79 -12.62
C ILE A 50 -10.25 -3.40 -12.49
N SER A 51 -9.75 -3.12 -11.28
CA SER A 51 -8.35 -2.75 -11.08
C SER A 51 -7.39 -3.90 -11.45
N LEU A 52 -7.75 -5.14 -11.12
CA LEU A 52 -6.99 -6.34 -11.49
C LEU A 52 -6.89 -6.50 -13.01
N GLU A 53 -8.03 -6.42 -13.71
CA GLU A 53 -8.07 -6.57 -15.17
C GLU A 53 -7.38 -5.40 -15.89
N PHE A 54 -7.50 -4.18 -15.36
CA PHE A 54 -6.77 -3.01 -15.86
C PHE A 54 -5.25 -3.22 -15.79
N SER A 55 -4.73 -3.61 -14.62
CA SER A 55 -3.30 -3.83 -14.42
C SER A 55 -2.77 -4.98 -15.28
N LYS A 56 -3.53 -6.08 -15.43
CA LYS A 56 -3.17 -7.18 -16.34
C LYS A 56 -3.12 -6.73 -17.80
N ARG A 57 -4.11 -5.94 -18.23
CA ARG A 57 -4.24 -5.49 -19.63
C ARG A 57 -3.08 -4.60 -20.05
N LEU A 58 -2.59 -3.74 -19.16
CA LEU A 58 -1.42 -2.92 -19.45
C LEU A 58 -0.13 -3.77 -19.58
N GLY A 59 -0.07 -4.91 -18.88
CA GLY A 59 1.02 -5.88 -19.01
C GLY A 59 2.39 -5.31 -18.64
N GLY A 60 3.46 -5.92 -19.17
CA GLY A 60 4.86 -5.52 -18.95
C GLY A 60 5.67 -6.54 -18.13
N ASN A 61 6.83 -6.11 -17.62
CA ASN A 61 7.73 -6.96 -16.85
C ASN A 61 7.06 -7.46 -15.56
N THR A 62 7.16 -8.76 -15.30
CA THR A 62 6.57 -9.39 -14.11
C THR A 62 7.46 -9.17 -12.88
N GLU A 63 7.34 -8.01 -12.24
CA GLU A 63 8.20 -7.60 -11.12
C GLU A 63 7.56 -7.87 -9.76
N SER A 64 6.25 -7.64 -9.62
CA SER A 64 5.55 -7.67 -8.34
C SER A 64 4.19 -8.36 -8.43
N THR A 65 3.77 -8.96 -7.32
CA THR A 65 2.51 -9.73 -7.22
C THR A 65 1.33 -8.84 -6.83
N ILE A 66 0.16 -9.11 -7.40
CA ILE A 66 -1.11 -8.56 -6.93
C ILE A 66 -1.64 -9.46 -5.81
N ILE A 67 -1.84 -8.89 -4.62
CA ILE A 67 -2.17 -9.59 -3.37
C ILE A 67 -3.41 -10.48 -3.56
N GLY A 68 -3.32 -11.72 -3.06
CA GLY A 68 -4.40 -12.71 -3.14
C GLY A 68 -4.62 -13.33 -4.53
N THR A 69 -3.71 -13.10 -5.48
CA THR A 69 -3.75 -13.69 -6.83
C THR A 69 -2.39 -14.30 -7.22
N PRO A 70 -2.34 -15.19 -8.23
CA PRO A 70 -1.07 -15.65 -8.80
C PRO A 70 -0.47 -14.65 -9.81
N ASN A 71 -1.11 -13.51 -10.05
CA ASN A 71 -0.73 -12.58 -11.11
C ASN A 71 0.44 -11.69 -10.69
N LYS A 72 1.41 -11.56 -11.61
CA LYS A 72 2.51 -10.59 -11.50
C LYS A 72 2.46 -9.60 -12.65
N VAL A 73 2.74 -8.34 -12.34
CA VAL A 73 2.74 -7.19 -13.26
C VAL A 73 3.91 -6.26 -12.89
N PRO A 74 4.21 -5.20 -13.68
CA PRO A 74 5.17 -4.18 -13.29
C PRO A 74 4.89 -3.61 -11.90
N ALA A 75 5.94 -3.22 -11.17
CA ALA A 75 5.82 -2.83 -9.76
C ALA A 75 4.83 -1.69 -9.52
N ASN A 76 4.78 -0.70 -10.43
CA ASN A 76 3.83 0.41 -10.38
C ASN A 76 2.36 -0.05 -10.56
N LEU A 77 2.11 -1.04 -11.43
CA LEU A 77 0.77 -1.58 -11.67
C LEU A 77 0.32 -2.52 -10.55
N ALA A 78 1.25 -3.24 -9.93
CA ALA A 78 0.98 -4.03 -8.73
C ALA A 78 0.64 -3.11 -7.56
N ALA A 79 1.38 -2.01 -7.37
CA ALA A 79 1.09 -1.00 -6.37
C ALA A 79 -0.31 -0.37 -6.57
N PHE A 80 -0.66 -0.01 -7.81
CA PHE A 80 -1.99 0.48 -8.16
C PHE A 80 -3.09 -0.53 -7.81
N ALA A 81 -2.97 -1.77 -8.32
CA ALA A 81 -3.99 -2.79 -8.07
C ALA A 81 -4.14 -3.10 -6.58
N ASN A 82 -3.04 -3.24 -5.84
CA ASN A 82 -3.06 -3.50 -4.40
C ASN A 82 -3.69 -2.32 -3.62
N GLY A 83 -3.41 -1.08 -4.01
CA GLY A 83 -4.04 0.11 -3.41
C GLY A 83 -5.55 0.13 -3.61
N GLU A 84 -6.02 -0.16 -4.82
CA GLU A 84 -7.46 -0.27 -5.12
C GLU A 84 -8.13 -1.41 -4.33
N LEU A 85 -7.42 -2.52 -4.14
CA LEU A 85 -7.90 -3.65 -3.34
C LEU A 85 -8.00 -3.30 -1.85
N PHE A 86 -7.01 -2.57 -1.29
CA PHE A 86 -7.05 -2.12 0.10
C PHE A 86 -8.28 -1.27 0.40
N ASN A 87 -8.62 -0.34 -0.48
CA ASN A 87 -9.76 0.58 -0.34
C ASN A 87 -11.03 0.08 -1.08
N ALA A 88 -11.12 -1.21 -1.44
CA ALA A 88 -12.25 -1.70 -2.22
C ALA A 88 -13.59 -1.70 -1.46
N LEU A 89 -13.53 -1.75 -0.12
CA LEU A 89 -14.67 -1.96 0.78
C LEU A 89 -14.89 -0.81 1.77
N ASP A 90 -14.06 0.23 1.74
CA ASP A 90 -13.99 1.29 2.78
C ASP A 90 -13.83 0.71 4.21
N TYR A 91 -13.01 -0.34 4.34
CA TYR A 91 -12.74 -1.05 5.59
C TYR A 91 -11.31 -0.83 6.11
N GLU A 92 -10.47 -0.17 5.32
CA GLU A 92 -9.10 0.12 5.72
C GLU A 92 -9.05 0.97 6.99
N ALA A 93 -8.01 0.76 7.78
CA ALA A 93 -7.80 1.49 9.02
C ALA A 93 -7.79 3.03 8.81
N LEU A 94 -8.74 3.71 9.45
CA LEU A 94 -8.75 5.16 9.54
C LEU A 94 -7.74 5.62 10.60
N THR A 95 -6.74 6.39 10.19
CA THR A 95 -5.96 7.19 11.15
C THR A 95 -6.70 8.50 11.35
N SER A 96 -7.33 8.70 12.51
CA SER A 96 -7.81 10.03 12.91
C SER A 96 -6.65 11.03 12.78
N PRO A 97 -6.88 12.28 12.32
CA PRO A 97 -5.84 13.28 12.41
C PRO A 97 -5.38 13.35 13.87
N SER A 98 -4.08 13.16 14.09
CA SER A 98 -3.44 13.62 15.31
C SER A 98 -3.66 15.13 15.31
N GLY A 99 -4.47 15.61 16.25
CA GLY A 99 -4.77 17.04 16.41
C GLY A 99 -3.53 17.90 16.55
#